data_AF-A0A0E1NMA4-F1
#
_entry.id   AF-A0A0E1NMA4-F1
#
_cell.length_a   1.000
_cell.length_b   1.000
_cell.length_c   1.000
_cell.angle_alpha   90.00
_cell.angle_beta   90.00
_cell.angle_gamma   90.00
#
_symmetry.space_group_name_H-M   'P 1'
#
loop_
_entity.id
_entity.type
_entity.pdbx_description
1 polymer ?
#
loop_
_entity_poly.entity_id
_entity_poly.type
_entity_poly.pdbx_seq_one_letter_code
_entity_poly.pdbx_strand_id
1 'polypeptide(L)'
;MDHFSSVVDNRHQADDFIAQSLETFRWHHQATVSTETYQQLHDQHRLIADVVAFKGPHINHLTPRTLNIDVVQTAMAEHNMMPKAVIEGPPPRHCPILLRQTSFKALEEKIAFVSNGGQIIPGHHTARFGEIEQRGAALTAKGRNLYDHLLQSAQDQLNVPVNENNAAQYSAILSEKFSQFPDDYPTMRAEKLAFFRYFPTEKGLITASIQEIQEIQEIQEIQEIQEIQEIQEIQEIQEIQEIQEMTLDELIDNGFIQYEPLVYEDFLPVSAAGIFQSNLGEKGQSHFTGHSNKADFQRDLGIAVIDELQLYEATQQRSVAECAAALKLTLLSQ
;
A
#
# COMPACT_ATOMS: atom_id res chain seq x y z
N MET A 1 42.02 -7.21 11.04
CA MET A 1 41.57 -8.44 10.34
C MET A 1 40.31 -9.03 10.96
N ASP A 2 39.98 -8.75 12.22
CA ASP A 2 38.81 -9.34 12.90
C ASP A 2 37.45 -8.81 12.43
N HIS A 3 37.35 -7.59 11.93
CA HIS A 3 36.07 -7.02 11.46
C HIS A 3 35.57 -7.62 10.13
N PHE A 4 36.48 -8.09 9.27
CA PHE A 4 36.11 -8.77 8.03
C PHE A 4 35.59 -10.19 8.29
N SER A 5 36.10 -10.86 9.33
CA SER A 5 35.65 -12.21 9.70
C SER A 5 34.22 -12.20 10.26
N SER A 6 33.85 -11.20 11.07
CA SER A 6 32.51 -11.11 11.67
C SER A 6 31.41 -10.73 10.67
N VAL A 7 31.73 -9.90 9.66
CA VAL A 7 30.76 -9.50 8.63
C VAL A 7 30.48 -10.63 7.63
N VAL A 8 31.48 -11.46 7.31
CA VAL A 8 31.32 -12.62 6.42
C VAL A 8 30.48 -13.72 7.11
N ASP A 9 30.68 -13.94 8.41
CA ASP A 9 29.92 -14.92 9.20
C ASP A 9 28.43 -14.54 9.30
N ASN A 10 28.14 -13.24 9.51
CA ASN A 10 26.75 -12.73 9.51
C ASN A 10 26.05 -12.89 8.15
N ARG A 11 26.79 -12.80 7.04
CA ARG A 11 26.21 -13.00 5.71
C ARG A 11 25.87 -14.46 5.44
N HIS A 12 26.76 -15.39 5.82
CA HIS A 12 26.49 -16.82 5.70
C HIS A 12 25.27 -17.23 6.53
N GLN A 13 25.17 -16.73 7.76
CA GLN A 13 24.01 -16.97 8.63
C GLN A 13 22.71 -16.41 8.03
N ALA A 14 22.76 -15.24 7.40
CA ALA A 14 21.60 -14.67 6.71
C ALA A 14 21.19 -15.51 5.49
N ASP A 15 22.15 -15.97 4.69
CA ASP A 15 21.89 -16.81 3.52
C ASP A 15 21.28 -18.16 3.95
N ASP A 16 21.82 -18.79 5.00
CA ASP A 16 21.26 -20.01 5.59
C ASP A 16 19.85 -19.79 6.12
N PHE A 17 19.62 -18.69 6.84
CA PHE A 17 18.30 -18.34 7.36
C PHE A 17 17.27 -18.18 6.24
N ILE A 18 17.62 -17.49 5.15
CA ILE A 18 16.76 -17.32 3.98
C ILE A 18 16.45 -18.69 3.36
N ALA A 19 17.48 -19.51 3.12
CA ALA A 19 17.33 -20.83 2.52
C ALA A 19 16.43 -21.75 3.35
N GLN A 20 16.63 -21.81 4.67
CA GLN A 20 15.80 -22.64 5.56
C GLN A 20 14.38 -22.08 5.72
N SER A 21 14.20 -20.76 5.74
CA SER A 21 12.87 -20.15 5.84
C SER A 21 12.02 -20.46 4.60
N LEU A 22 12.64 -20.48 3.41
CA LEU A 22 11.95 -20.83 2.16
C LEU A 22 11.36 -22.26 2.17
N GLU A 23 11.94 -23.20 2.92
CA GLU A 23 11.39 -24.56 3.03
C GLU A 23 10.01 -24.58 3.71
N THR A 24 9.71 -23.61 4.57
CA THR A 24 8.39 -23.47 5.23
C THR A 24 7.28 -23.20 4.22
N PHE A 25 7.59 -22.42 3.17
CA PHE A 25 6.61 -21.97 2.16
C PHE A 25 6.64 -22.81 0.88
N ARG A 26 7.51 -23.82 0.81
CA ARG A 26 7.66 -24.69 -0.35
C ARG A 26 6.40 -25.51 -0.55
N TRP A 27 5.93 -25.58 -1.80
CA TRP A 27 4.84 -26.48 -2.17
C TRP A 27 5.26 -27.95 -2.08
N HIS A 28 4.40 -28.74 -1.45
CA HIS A 28 4.55 -30.19 -1.34
C HIS A 28 3.35 -30.87 -1.99
N HIS A 29 3.58 -31.62 -3.06
CA HIS A 29 2.51 -32.30 -3.81
C HIS A 29 1.87 -33.48 -3.05
N GLN A 30 2.49 -33.95 -1.96
CA GLN A 30 1.96 -35.04 -1.16
C GLN A 30 1.15 -34.50 0.03
N ALA A 31 -0.14 -34.86 0.07
CA ALA A 31 -1.03 -34.53 1.17
C ALA A 31 -0.66 -35.30 2.45
N THR A 32 -1.01 -34.73 3.60
CA THR A 32 -0.81 -35.30 4.94
C THR A 32 -2.00 -36.15 5.42
N VAL A 33 -3.08 -36.18 4.63
CA VAL A 33 -4.35 -36.86 4.94
C VAL A 33 -4.74 -37.81 3.80
N SER A 34 -5.68 -38.73 4.07
CA SER A 34 -6.23 -39.61 3.03
C SER A 34 -7.14 -38.84 2.06
N THR A 35 -7.44 -39.43 0.91
CA THR A 35 -8.35 -38.84 -0.08
C THR A 35 -9.75 -38.59 0.49
N GLU A 36 -10.26 -39.50 1.32
CA GLU A 36 -11.58 -39.38 1.95
C GLU A 36 -11.62 -38.20 2.93
N THR A 37 -10.59 -38.05 3.78
CA THR A 37 -10.49 -36.91 4.70
C THR A 37 -10.31 -35.61 3.94
N TYR A 38 -9.49 -35.58 2.89
CA TYR A 38 -9.35 -34.40 2.05
C TYR A 38 -10.69 -33.98 1.44
N GLN A 39 -11.48 -34.94 0.92
CA GLN A 39 -12.79 -34.64 0.34
C GLN A 39 -13.74 -34.05 1.38
N GLN A 40 -13.77 -34.59 2.61
CA GLN A 40 -14.58 -34.04 3.70
C GLN A 40 -14.20 -32.59 4.04
N LEU A 41 -12.89 -32.30 4.12
CA LEU A 41 -12.41 -30.93 4.37
C LEU A 41 -12.77 -30.00 3.21
N HIS A 42 -12.62 -30.48 1.98
CA HIS A 42 -12.88 -29.71 0.76
C HIS A 42 -14.37 -29.38 0.61
N ASP A 43 -15.25 -30.35 0.84
CA ASP A 43 -16.71 -30.21 0.80
C ASP A 43 -17.21 -29.23 1.86
N GLN A 44 -16.56 -29.21 3.03
CA GLN A 44 -16.84 -28.21 4.05
C GLN A 44 -16.41 -26.82 3.57
N HIS A 45 -15.14 -26.68 3.18
CA HIS A 45 -14.60 -25.43 2.65
C HIS A 45 -13.22 -25.63 2.00
N ARG A 46 -13.03 -25.10 0.78
CA ARG A 46 -11.77 -25.22 0.02
C ARG A 46 -10.53 -24.78 0.81
N LEU A 47 -10.60 -23.63 1.49
CA LEU A 47 -9.52 -23.11 2.34
C LEU A 47 -9.16 -24.04 3.52
N ILE A 48 -10.12 -24.77 4.10
CA ILE A 48 -9.83 -25.71 5.19
C ILE A 48 -8.97 -26.86 4.66
N ALA A 49 -9.31 -27.40 3.49
CA ALA A 49 -8.51 -28.43 2.84
C ALA A 49 -7.10 -27.92 2.49
N ASP A 50 -6.99 -26.70 1.94
CA ASP A 50 -5.72 -26.07 1.58
C ASP A 50 -4.77 -25.89 2.78
N VAL A 51 -5.31 -25.51 3.95
CA VAL A 51 -4.50 -25.31 5.17
C VAL A 51 -4.15 -26.62 5.87
N VAL A 52 -5.11 -27.53 6.01
CA VAL A 52 -4.97 -28.71 6.88
C VAL A 52 -4.33 -29.90 6.17
N ALA A 53 -4.54 -30.06 4.86
CA ALA A 53 -4.14 -31.27 4.14
C ALA A 53 -2.68 -31.27 3.66
N PHE A 54 -1.91 -30.22 3.93
CA PHE A 54 -0.56 -30.05 3.42
C PHE A 54 0.46 -29.87 4.55
N LYS A 55 1.75 -30.04 4.22
CA LYS A 55 2.85 -30.09 5.21
C LYS A 55 3.17 -28.73 5.85
N GLY A 56 2.80 -27.63 5.20
CA GLY A 56 3.13 -26.30 5.64
C GLY A 56 2.35 -25.25 4.84
N PRO A 57 2.49 -23.96 5.21
CA PRO A 57 1.79 -22.86 4.57
C PRO A 57 2.44 -22.50 3.24
N HIS A 58 2.15 -23.27 2.18
CA HIS A 58 2.65 -22.96 0.85
C HIS A 58 2.18 -21.58 0.38
N ILE A 59 2.97 -20.97 -0.51
CA ILE A 59 2.63 -19.70 -1.15
C ILE A 59 1.27 -19.84 -1.87
N ASN A 60 0.29 -19.05 -1.45
CA ASN A 60 -1.01 -18.99 -2.13
C ASN A 60 -0.89 -18.23 -3.47
N HIS A 61 -0.24 -17.07 -3.44
CA HIS A 61 0.11 -16.25 -4.60
C HIS A 61 1.33 -15.37 -4.28
N LEU A 62 2.02 -14.90 -5.31
CA LEU A 62 3.01 -13.81 -5.24
C LEU A 62 2.55 -12.71 -6.21
N THR A 63 2.20 -11.56 -5.66
CA THR A 63 1.60 -10.45 -6.41
C THR A 63 2.67 -9.44 -6.81
N PRO A 64 2.97 -9.26 -8.11
CA PRO A 64 3.83 -8.16 -8.55
C PRO A 64 3.05 -6.84 -8.60
N ARG A 65 3.78 -5.72 -8.50
CA ARG A 65 3.23 -4.37 -8.65
C ARG A 65 3.28 -3.92 -10.12
N THR A 66 2.17 -3.41 -10.65
CA THR A 66 2.10 -2.68 -11.92
C THR A 66 1.74 -1.21 -11.69
N LEU A 67 2.15 -0.34 -12.63
CA LEU A 67 1.74 1.06 -12.67
C LEU A 67 0.36 1.25 -13.32
N ASN A 68 -0.07 0.31 -14.16
CA ASN A 68 -1.35 0.37 -14.85
C ASN A 68 -1.97 -1.03 -14.96
N ILE A 69 -2.94 -1.31 -14.09
CA ILE A 69 -3.60 -2.61 -14.02
C ILE A 69 -4.53 -2.87 -15.21
N ASP A 70 -5.12 -1.83 -15.81
CA ASP A 70 -6.04 -1.98 -16.95
C ASP A 70 -5.29 -2.46 -18.20
N VAL A 71 -4.09 -1.92 -18.43
CA VAL A 71 -3.18 -2.37 -19.50
C VAL A 71 -2.74 -3.81 -19.26
N VAL A 72 -2.38 -4.15 -18.03
CA VAL A 72 -1.96 -5.52 -17.70
C VAL A 72 -3.13 -6.51 -17.85
N GLN A 73 -4.33 -6.19 -17.36
CA GLN A 73 -5.50 -7.06 -17.49
C GLN A 73 -5.83 -7.35 -18.96
N THR A 74 -5.73 -6.34 -19.83
CA THR A 74 -5.91 -6.51 -21.29
C THR A 74 -4.84 -7.44 -21.86
N ALA A 75 -3.56 -7.20 -21.54
CA ALA A 75 -2.45 -8.00 -22.04
C ALA A 75 -2.44 -9.45 -21.48
N MET A 76 -2.99 -9.68 -20.29
CA MET A 76 -3.09 -11.02 -19.70
C MET A 76 -3.90 -11.97 -20.58
N ALA A 77 -5.04 -11.50 -21.11
CA ALA A 77 -5.89 -12.29 -21.99
C ALA A 77 -5.14 -12.72 -23.26
N GLU A 78 -4.27 -11.86 -23.81
CA GLU A 78 -3.42 -12.16 -24.97
C GLU A 78 -2.37 -13.25 -24.67
N HIS A 79 -2.01 -13.44 -23.40
CA HIS A 79 -1.02 -14.41 -22.93
C HIS A 79 -1.66 -15.68 -22.33
N ASN A 80 -2.94 -15.94 -22.62
CA ASN A 80 -3.71 -17.06 -22.06
C ASN A 80 -3.81 -17.08 -20.53
N MET A 81 -3.58 -15.93 -19.89
CA MET A 81 -3.94 -15.72 -18.49
C MET A 81 -5.35 -15.14 -18.51
N MET A 82 -6.32 -15.86 -17.95
CA MET A 82 -7.72 -15.41 -17.91
C MET A 82 -7.98 -14.70 -16.57
N PRO A 83 -7.81 -13.35 -16.48
CA PRO A 83 -8.18 -12.62 -15.29
C PRO A 83 -9.69 -12.59 -15.11
N LYS A 84 -10.13 -12.39 -13.87
CA LYS A 84 -11.49 -11.95 -13.60
C LYS A 84 -11.74 -10.60 -14.27
N ALA A 85 -12.94 -10.41 -14.81
CA ALA A 85 -13.36 -9.14 -15.40
C ALA A 85 -13.47 -8.04 -14.35
N VAL A 86 -13.83 -8.40 -13.12
CA VAL A 86 -13.92 -7.46 -12.00
C VAL A 86 -12.51 -7.15 -11.47
N ILE A 87 -12.17 -5.87 -11.45
CA ILE A 87 -11.01 -5.34 -10.70
C ILE A 87 -11.54 -4.83 -9.36
N GLU A 88 -10.93 -5.31 -8.27
CA GLU A 88 -11.23 -4.87 -6.92
C GLU A 88 -10.51 -3.57 -6.59
N GLY A 89 -11.09 -2.78 -5.68
CA GLY A 89 -10.58 -1.45 -5.33
C GLY A 89 -11.37 -0.31 -6.01
N PRO A 90 -10.83 0.91 -6.02
CA PRO A 90 -11.46 2.04 -6.71
C PRO A 90 -11.45 1.84 -8.24
N PRO A 91 -12.26 2.63 -8.98
CA PRO A 91 -12.18 2.65 -10.45
C PRO A 91 -10.85 3.27 -10.91
N PRO A 92 -10.54 3.26 -12.22
CA PRO A 92 -9.41 4.00 -12.78
C PRO A 92 -9.45 5.48 -12.39
N ARG A 93 -8.28 6.05 -12.04
CA ARG A 93 -8.11 7.41 -11.52
C ARG A 93 -6.79 8.01 -11.96
N HIS A 94 -6.74 9.33 -12.12
CA HIS A 94 -5.49 10.07 -12.36
C HIS A 94 -4.59 10.07 -11.12
N CYS A 95 -5.21 10.17 -9.93
CA CYS A 95 -4.57 10.04 -8.63
C CYS A 95 -5.06 8.74 -7.97
N PRO A 96 -4.40 7.58 -8.23
CA PRO A 96 -4.82 6.31 -7.65
C PRO A 96 -4.81 6.36 -6.12
N ILE A 97 -5.77 5.69 -5.49
CA ILE A 97 -5.90 5.59 -4.03
C ILE A 97 -5.96 4.12 -3.61
N LEU A 98 -5.47 3.81 -2.41
CA LEU A 98 -5.36 2.44 -1.90
C LEU A 98 -4.65 1.52 -2.91
N LEU A 99 -5.29 0.44 -3.31
CA LEU A 99 -4.82 -0.40 -4.40
C LEU A 99 -5.98 -0.89 -5.27
N ARG A 100 -5.65 -1.26 -6.50
CA ARG A 100 -6.51 -2.01 -7.40
C ARG A 100 -5.91 -3.38 -7.66
N GLN A 101 -6.71 -4.43 -7.67
CA GLN A 101 -6.21 -5.80 -7.85
C GLN A 101 -7.15 -6.68 -8.67
N THR A 102 -6.60 -7.68 -9.35
CA THR A 102 -7.38 -8.76 -9.96
C THR A 102 -6.61 -10.08 -9.88
N SER A 103 -7.34 -11.18 -10.03
CA SER A 103 -6.82 -12.55 -9.94
C SER A 103 -7.10 -13.35 -11.20
N PHE A 104 -6.32 -14.40 -11.42
CA PHE A 104 -6.46 -15.32 -12.55
C PHE A 104 -6.13 -16.76 -12.11
N LYS A 105 -6.69 -17.76 -12.79
CA LYS A 105 -6.28 -19.16 -12.56
C LYS A 105 -4.87 -19.35 -13.11
N ALA A 106 -3.88 -19.62 -12.24
CA ALA A 106 -2.49 -19.77 -12.66
C ALA A 106 -2.15 -21.22 -13.00
N LEU A 107 -2.40 -22.16 -12.07
CA LEU A 107 -2.03 -23.56 -12.27
C LEU A 107 -2.98 -24.51 -11.53
N GLU A 108 -3.21 -25.67 -12.14
CA GLU A 108 -3.84 -26.81 -11.48
C GLU A 108 -2.75 -27.83 -11.13
N GLU A 109 -2.58 -28.09 -9.84
CA GLU A 109 -1.49 -28.93 -9.33
C GLU A 109 -1.97 -30.37 -9.16
N LYS A 110 -1.11 -31.32 -9.55
CA LYS A 110 -1.31 -32.73 -9.25
C LYS A 110 -0.93 -32.98 -7.80
N ILE A 111 -1.81 -33.63 -7.05
CA ILE A 111 -1.54 -34.02 -5.67
C ILE A 111 -1.55 -35.55 -5.52
N ALA A 112 -0.81 -36.02 -4.53
CA ALA A 112 -0.68 -37.42 -4.17
C ALA A 112 -1.21 -37.62 -2.76
N PHE A 113 -2.19 -38.52 -2.60
CA PHE A 113 -2.66 -38.96 -1.30
C PHE A 113 -1.98 -40.26 -0.92
N VAL A 114 -1.73 -40.47 0.37
CA VAL A 114 -1.27 -41.75 0.89
C VAL A 114 -2.45 -42.45 1.55
N SER A 115 -2.81 -43.63 1.03
CA SER A 115 -3.85 -44.45 1.64
C SER A 115 -3.37 -45.09 2.94
N ASN A 116 -4.30 -45.59 3.76
CA ASN A 116 -3.98 -46.32 4.99
C ASN A 116 -3.09 -47.56 4.76
N GLY A 117 -3.02 -48.07 3.52
CA GLY A 117 -2.16 -49.18 3.12
C GLY A 117 -0.82 -48.76 2.48
N GLY A 118 -0.48 -47.46 2.49
CA GLY A 118 0.75 -46.92 1.90
C GLY A 118 0.75 -46.78 0.38
N GLN A 119 -0.39 -47.00 -0.29
CA GLN A 119 -0.52 -46.74 -1.73
C GLN A 119 -0.67 -45.26 -2.01
N ILE A 120 0.00 -44.78 -3.07
CA ILE A 120 -0.13 -43.40 -3.54
C ILE A 120 -1.32 -43.32 -4.50
N ILE A 121 -2.31 -42.50 -4.15
CA ILE A 121 -3.50 -42.25 -4.97
C ILE A 121 -3.36 -40.87 -5.63
N PRO A 122 -3.39 -40.78 -6.97
CA PRO A 122 -3.33 -39.49 -7.65
C PRO A 122 -4.64 -38.71 -7.47
N GLY A 123 -4.52 -37.39 -7.31
CA GLY A 123 -5.62 -36.44 -7.24
C GLY A 123 -5.23 -35.09 -7.84
N HIS A 124 -6.15 -34.12 -7.77
CA HIS A 124 -5.92 -32.76 -8.26
C HIS A 124 -6.30 -31.75 -7.19
N HIS A 125 -5.55 -30.66 -7.15
CA HIS A 125 -5.81 -29.54 -6.27
C HIS A 125 -5.76 -28.23 -7.06
N THR A 126 -6.90 -27.53 -7.07
CA THR A 126 -6.99 -26.20 -7.65
C THR A 126 -6.87 -25.17 -6.54
N ALA A 127 -5.66 -24.69 -6.27
CA ALA A 127 -5.45 -23.60 -5.30
C ALA A 127 -4.55 -22.46 -5.76
N ARG A 128 -3.79 -22.61 -6.85
CA ARG A 128 -2.89 -21.54 -7.26
C ARG A 128 -3.58 -20.55 -8.17
N PHE A 129 -3.96 -19.45 -7.57
CA PHE A 129 -4.35 -18.24 -8.27
C PHE A 129 -3.12 -17.35 -8.41
N GLY A 130 -3.01 -16.69 -9.55
CA GLY A 130 -2.12 -15.56 -9.70
C GLY A 130 -2.89 -14.29 -9.38
N GLU A 131 -2.18 -13.26 -8.98
CA GLU A 131 -2.74 -11.95 -8.66
C GLU A 131 -1.81 -10.87 -9.21
N ILE A 132 -2.38 -9.71 -9.52
CA ILE A 132 -1.67 -8.50 -9.94
C ILE A 132 -2.27 -7.31 -9.21
N GLU A 133 -1.45 -6.36 -8.78
CA GLU A 133 -1.90 -5.17 -8.07
C GLU A 133 -1.28 -3.87 -8.59
N GLN A 134 -2.03 -2.77 -8.49
CA GLN A 134 -1.57 -1.40 -8.67
C GLN A 134 -1.80 -0.63 -7.37
N ARG A 135 -0.72 -0.07 -6.79
CA ARG A 135 -0.75 0.68 -5.54
C ARG A 135 -0.76 2.19 -5.78
N GLY A 136 -1.71 2.87 -5.14
CA GLY A 136 -1.90 4.32 -5.12
C GLY A 136 -1.60 4.94 -3.77
N ALA A 137 -2.23 6.08 -3.47
CA ALA A 137 -2.05 6.85 -2.26
C ALA A 137 -2.70 6.18 -1.02
N ALA A 138 -1.98 6.16 0.10
CA ALA A 138 -2.51 5.83 1.41
C ALA A 138 -3.52 6.89 1.86
N LEU A 139 -4.69 6.44 2.31
CA LEU A 139 -5.77 7.33 2.73
C LEU A 139 -5.74 7.57 4.24
N THR A 140 -6.10 8.78 4.66
CA THR A 140 -6.38 9.08 6.07
C THR A 140 -7.69 8.41 6.50
N ALA A 141 -8.01 8.42 7.80
CA ALA A 141 -9.33 7.97 8.27
C ALA A 141 -10.50 8.68 7.56
N LYS A 142 -10.35 9.99 7.27
CA LYS A 142 -11.36 10.76 6.51
C LYS A 142 -11.48 10.25 5.08
N GLY A 143 -10.36 10.05 4.39
CA GLY A 143 -10.35 9.50 3.03
C GLY A 143 -10.91 8.08 2.96
N ARG A 144 -10.57 7.23 3.94
CA ARG A 144 -11.11 5.87 4.06
C ARG A 144 -12.62 5.86 4.24
N ASN A 145 -13.16 6.69 5.12
CA ASN A 145 -14.61 6.80 5.31
C ASN A 145 -15.33 7.23 4.03
N LEU A 146 -14.76 8.18 3.27
CA LEU A 146 -15.31 8.58 1.98
C LEU A 146 -15.26 7.43 0.97
N TYR A 147 -14.10 6.75 0.86
CA TYR A 147 -13.94 5.58 0.00
C TYR A 147 -14.99 4.49 0.31
N ASP A 148 -15.14 4.12 1.59
CA ASP A 148 -16.07 3.06 2.02
C ASP A 148 -17.52 3.45 1.74
N HIS A 149 -17.89 4.72 1.97
CA HIS A 149 -19.22 5.23 1.66
C HIS A 149 -19.55 5.15 0.16
N LEU A 150 -18.61 5.56 -0.70
CA LEU A 150 -18.81 5.53 -2.16
C LEU A 150 -18.85 4.11 -2.70
N LEU A 151 -18.01 3.22 -2.18
CA LEU A 151 -18.02 1.80 -2.52
C LEU A 151 -19.36 1.16 -2.13
N GLN A 152 -19.84 1.41 -0.90
CA GLN A 152 -21.13 0.91 -0.44
C GLN A 152 -22.28 1.45 -1.29
N SER A 153 -22.26 2.74 -1.63
CA SER A 153 -23.27 3.34 -2.50
C SER A 153 -23.30 2.71 -3.90
N ALA A 154 -22.14 2.32 -4.44
CA ALA A 154 -22.05 1.61 -5.72
C ALA A 154 -22.64 0.19 -5.63
N GLN A 155 -22.34 -0.54 -4.54
CA GLN A 155 -22.89 -1.86 -4.28
C GLN A 155 -24.41 -1.82 -4.07
N ASP A 156 -24.90 -0.85 -3.30
CA ASP A 156 -26.33 -0.64 -3.05
C ASP A 156 -27.08 -0.31 -4.34
N GLN A 157 -26.50 0.50 -5.23
CA GLN A 157 -27.11 0.83 -6.53
C GLN A 157 -27.14 -0.37 -7.47
N LEU A 158 -26.09 -1.21 -7.48
CA LEU A 158 -26.11 -2.44 -8.27
C LEU A 158 -27.20 -3.40 -7.77
N ASN A 159 -27.43 -3.44 -6.45
CA ASN A 159 -28.47 -4.21 -5.76
C ASN A 159 -28.45 -5.72 -6.05
N VAL A 160 -27.36 -6.23 -6.61
CA VAL A 160 -27.06 -7.65 -6.81
C VAL A 160 -25.58 -7.88 -6.55
N PRO A 161 -25.16 -9.10 -6.16
CA PRO A 161 -23.75 -9.43 -5.99
C PRO A 161 -22.96 -9.20 -7.29
N VAL A 162 -21.78 -8.59 -7.16
CA VAL A 162 -20.86 -8.38 -8.28
C VAL A 162 -20.35 -9.73 -8.79
N ASN A 163 -20.38 -9.92 -10.10
CA ASN A 163 -19.91 -11.12 -10.78
C ASN A 163 -19.48 -10.80 -12.21
N GLU A 164 -18.91 -11.79 -12.90
CA GLU A 164 -18.37 -11.63 -14.26
C GLU A 164 -19.41 -11.10 -15.28
N ASN A 165 -20.70 -11.44 -15.12
CA ASN A 165 -21.75 -11.03 -16.06
C ASN A 165 -22.18 -9.57 -15.88
N ASN A 166 -22.02 -8.99 -14.69
CA ASN A 166 -22.38 -7.61 -14.39
C ASN A 166 -21.16 -6.68 -14.21
N ALA A 167 -19.94 -7.18 -14.46
CA ALA A 167 -18.69 -6.45 -14.25
C ALA A 167 -18.64 -5.09 -14.96
N ALA A 168 -19.09 -5.01 -16.22
CA ALA A 168 -19.11 -3.76 -16.98
C ALA A 168 -20.11 -2.74 -16.39
N GLN A 169 -21.29 -3.19 -15.98
CA GLN A 169 -22.29 -2.34 -15.32
C GLN A 169 -21.79 -1.86 -13.96
N TYR A 170 -21.20 -2.76 -13.16
CA TYR A 170 -20.62 -2.41 -11.87
C TYR A 170 -19.50 -1.39 -12.00
N SER A 171 -18.58 -1.57 -12.97
CA SER A 171 -17.50 -0.62 -13.25
C SER A 171 -18.01 0.78 -13.62
N ALA A 172 -19.09 0.86 -14.41
CA ALA A 172 -19.73 2.12 -14.75
C ALA A 172 -20.34 2.82 -13.52
N ILE A 173 -21.08 2.08 -12.68
CA ILE A 173 -21.66 2.61 -11.43
C ILE A 173 -20.55 3.05 -10.47
N LEU A 174 -19.49 2.24 -10.34
CA LEU A 174 -18.36 2.54 -9.47
C LEU A 174 -17.66 3.84 -9.91
N SER A 175 -17.42 4.01 -11.22
CA SER A 175 -16.83 5.23 -11.79
C SER A 175 -17.71 6.46 -11.54
N GLU A 176 -19.04 6.32 -11.70
CA GLU A 176 -20.00 7.40 -11.39
C GLU A 176 -19.95 7.80 -9.91
N LYS A 177 -20.01 6.83 -8.98
CA LYS A 177 -19.97 7.14 -7.54
C LYS A 177 -18.66 7.80 -7.13
N PHE A 178 -17.53 7.29 -7.62
CA PHE A 178 -16.21 7.79 -7.28
C PHE A 178 -15.84 9.13 -7.93
N SER A 179 -16.68 9.70 -8.80
CA SER A 179 -16.52 11.08 -9.26
C SER A 179 -16.65 12.09 -8.12
N GLN A 180 -17.23 11.68 -6.98
CA GLN A 180 -17.31 12.48 -5.75
C GLN A 180 -16.01 12.46 -4.93
N PHE A 181 -15.06 11.58 -5.24
CA PHE A 181 -13.74 11.58 -4.61
C PHE A 181 -12.79 12.47 -5.44
N PRO A 182 -12.17 13.51 -4.87
CA PRO A 182 -11.25 14.39 -5.61
C PRO A 182 -10.11 13.64 -6.31
N ASP A 183 -9.91 13.87 -7.61
CA ASP A 183 -8.92 13.16 -8.45
C ASP A 183 -7.70 14.02 -8.80
N ASP A 184 -7.33 14.88 -7.85
CA ASP A 184 -6.15 15.73 -7.90
C ASP A 184 -5.48 15.79 -6.53
N TYR A 185 -4.15 15.66 -6.50
CA TYR A 185 -3.39 15.67 -5.24
C TYR A 185 -3.51 16.97 -4.42
N PRO A 186 -3.58 18.19 -5.02
CA PRO A 186 -3.79 19.41 -4.26
C PRO A 186 -5.06 19.38 -3.40
N THR A 187 -6.20 19.00 -3.97
CA THR A 187 -7.48 18.90 -3.24
C THR A 187 -7.43 17.77 -2.22
N MET A 188 -6.90 16.60 -2.58
CA MET A 188 -6.75 15.46 -1.65
C MET A 188 -5.90 15.81 -0.42
N ARG A 189 -4.83 16.59 -0.59
CA ARG A 189 -3.96 17.08 0.51
C ARG A 189 -4.69 18.14 1.35
N ALA A 190 -5.25 19.16 0.72
CA ALA A 190 -5.93 20.27 1.41
C ALA A 190 -7.12 19.75 2.24
N GLU A 191 -7.88 18.79 1.72
CA GLU A 191 -8.99 18.16 2.43
C GLU A 191 -8.57 17.04 3.39
N LYS A 192 -7.26 16.76 3.51
CA LYS A 192 -6.69 15.71 4.37
C LYS A 192 -7.29 14.33 4.08
N LEU A 193 -7.48 13.99 2.81
CA LEU A 193 -8.02 12.70 2.36
C LEU A 193 -6.93 11.63 2.19
N ALA A 194 -5.71 12.03 1.84
CA ALA A 194 -4.57 11.14 1.68
C ALA A 194 -3.36 11.63 2.48
N PHE A 195 -2.43 10.71 2.76
CA PHE A 195 -1.13 11.04 3.32
C PHE A 195 -0.16 11.43 2.21
N PHE A 196 0.74 12.35 2.53
CA PHE A 196 1.74 12.89 1.61
C PHE A 196 3.12 12.88 2.25
N ARG A 197 4.14 12.80 1.41
CA ARG A 197 5.53 13.00 1.79
C ARG A 197 6.02 14.31 1.19
N TYR A 198 6.69 15.12 1.99
CA TYR A 198 7.17 16.44 1.62
C TYR A 198 8.68 16.42 1.40
N PHE A 199 9.15 17.26 0.47
CA PHE A 199 10.55 17.37 0.11
C PHE A 199 10.93 18.84 -0.11
N PRO A 200 12.08 19.31 0.39
CA PRO A 200 12.58 20.63 0.02
C PRO A 200 12.94 20.63 -1.47
N THR A 201 12.63 21.72 -2.16
CA THR A 201 13.07 21.93 -3.55
C THR A 201 14.47 22.54 -3.57
N GLU A 202 15.13 22.50 -4.73
CA GLU A 202 16.39 23.22 -4.94
C GLU A 202 16.24 24.72 -4.65
N LYS A 203 15.11 25.32 -5.07
CA LYS A 203 14.77 26.71 -4.75
C LYS A 203 14.73 26.94 -3.24
N GLY A 204 14.03 26.08 -2.49
CA GLY A 204 13.95 26.16 -1.03
C GLY A 204 15.32 26.12 -0.36
N LEU A 205 16.16 25.17 -0.77
CA LEU A 205 17.51 25.00 -0.20
C LEU A 205 18.42 26.20 -0.50
N ILE A 206 18.36 26.76 -1.71
CA ILE A 206 19.13 27.96 -2.09
C ILE A 206 18.69 29.15 -1.25
N THR A 207 17.38 29.40 -1.13
CA THR A 207 16.85 30.52 -0.34
C THR A 207 17.25 30.42 1.14
N ALA A 208 17.16 29.22 1.73
CA ALA A 208 17.60 29.00 3.12
C ALA A 208 19.12 29.20 3.31
N SER A 209 19.93 28.93 2.27
CA SER A 209 21.38 29.16 2.31
C SER A 209 21.73 30.64 2.19
N ILE A 210 21.00 31.41 1.37
CA ILE A 210 21.20 32.86 1.20
C ILE A 210 20.89 33.60 2.51
N GLN A 211 19.80 33.24 3.21
CA GLN A 211 19.46 33.85 4.50
C GLN A 211 20.56 33.66 5.55
N GLU A 212 21.17 32.48 5.63
CA GLU A 212 22.30 32.25 6.56
C GLU A 212 23.50 33.17 6.24
N ILE A 213 23.80 33.39 4.96
CA ILE A 213 24.88 34.29 4.57
C ILE A 213 24.56 35.73 4.96
N GLN A 214 23.31 36.17 4.79
CA GLN A 214 22.86 37.52 5.16
C GLN A 214 22.91 37.72 6.69
N GLU A 215 22.42 36.78 7.49
CA GLU A 215 22.53 36.85 8.96
C GLU A 215 23.98 36.97 9.43
N ILE A 216 24.91 36.26 8.78
CA ILE A 216 26.36 36.37 9.07
C ILE A 216 26.91 37.74 8.68
N GLN A 217 26.49 38.30 7.54
CA GLN A 217 26.92 39.63 7.08
C GLN A 217 26.40 40.74 8.00
N GLU A 218 25.14 40.70 8.42
CA GLU A 218 24.57 41.68 9.36
C GLU A 218 25.30 41.65 10.72
N ILE A 219 25.68 40.46 11.22
CA ILE A 219 26.49 40.34 12.45
C ILE A 219 27.88 40.97 12.27
N GLN A 220 28.49 40.85 11.09
CA GLN A 220 29.78 41.47 10.79
C GLN A 220 29.67 43.00 10.68
N GLU A 221 28.62 43.53 10.04
CA GLU A 221 28.38 44.97 9.95
C GLU A 221 28.09 45.62 11.31
N ILE A 222 27.42 44.91 12.23
CA ILE A 222 27.23 45.38 13.62
C ILE A 222 28.57 45.45 14.38
N GLN A 223 29.58 44.63 14.02
CA GLN A 223 30.94 44.74 14.55
C GLN A 223 31.76 45.86 13.89
N GLU A 224 31.38 46.31 12.69
CA GLU A 224 32.06 47.35 11.89
C GLU A 224 31.28 48.67 11.78
N ILE A 225 30.57 49.10 12.82
CA ILE A 225 30.13 50.50 12.91
C ILE A 225 31.33 51.42 13.21
N GLN A 226 32.13 51.68 12.17
CA GLN A 226 32.77 52.96 11.88
C GLN A 226 32.44 53.31 10.42
N GLU A 227 31.48 54.23 10.25
CA GLU A 227 31.19 55.05 9.07
C GLU A 227 31.11 54.36 7.69
N ILE A 228 29.92 54.37 7.07
CA ILE A 228 29.62 55.16 5.85
C ILE A 228 28.17 54.88 5.38
N GLN A 229 27.51 55.93 4.91
CA GLN A 229 26.25 55.90 4.17
C GLN A 229 26.50 55.38 2.73
N GLU A 230 25.67 54.47 2.20
CA GLU A 230 25.01 54.69 0.90
C GLU A 230 23.94 53.62 0.60
N ILE A 231 22.82 54.13 0.12
CA ILE A 231 21.56 53.44 -0.15
C ILE A 231 21.53 53.15 -1.65
N GLN A 232 21.69 51.90 -2.09
CA GLN A 232 21.27 51.48 -3.45
C GLN A 232 21.17 49.96 -3.75
N GLU A 233 21.03 49.07 -2.76
CA GLU A 233 20.78 47.63 -2.98
C GLU A 233 19.44 47.11 -2.40
N ILE A 234 18.56 48.01 -1.96
CA ILE A 234 17.35 47.65 -1.19
C ILE A 234 16.20 47.09 -2.07
N GLN A 235 16.31 47.11 -3.41
CA GLN A 235 15.23 46.65 -4.29
C GLN A 235 15.25 45.15 -4.64
N GLU A 236 16.40 44.46 -4.57
CA GLU A 236 16.43 42.99 -4.73
C GLU A 236 16.20 42.25 -3.41
N ILE A 237 16.37 42.93 -2.27
CA ILE A 237 16.23 42.36 -0.92
C ILE A 237 14.74 42.24 -0.50
N GLN A 238 13.83 43.02 -1.10
CA GLN A 238 12.39 42.97 -0.78
C GLN A 238 11.68 41.67 -1.20
N GLU A 239 12.31 40.80 -1.99
CA GLU A 239 11.73 39.52 -2.42
C GLU A 239 12.11 38.33 -1.52
N ILE A 240 13.03 38.48 -0.57
CA ILE A 240 13.24 37.47 0.47
C ILE A 240 12.18 37.70 1.54
N GLN A 241 10.93 37.45 1.18
CA GLN A 241 9.88 37.26 2.17
C GLN A 241 10.36 36.14 3.09
N GLU A 242 10.42 36.44 4.38
CA GLU A 242 11.14 35.61 5.35
C GLU A 242 10.50 34.21 5.36
N ILE A 243 11.17 33.24 4.73
CA ILE A 243 10.63 31.87 4.63
C ILE A 243 10.36 31.25 6.02
N GLN A 244 10.95 31.83 7.07
CA GLN A 244 10.75 31.47 8.47
C GLN A 244 9.32 31.72 8.96
N GLU A 245 8.60 32.67 8.37
CA GLU A 245 7.22 33.00 8.77
C GLU A 245 6.15 32.31 7.90
N MET A 246 6.57 31.65 6.82
CA MET A 246 5.66 31.00 5.89
C MET A 246 5.08 29.70 6.46
N THR A 247 3.78 29.51 6.24
CA THR A 247 3.10 28.24 6.47
C THR A 247 3.55 27.17 5.46
N LEU A 248 3.27 25.90 5.76
CA LEU A 248 3.56 24.80 4.82
C LEU A 248 2.89 25.03 3.45
N ASP A 249 1.66 25.54 3.42
CA ASP A 249 0.95 25.82 2.18
C ASP A 249 1.60 26.96 1.40
N GLU A 250 2.03 28.03 2.06
CA GLU A 250 2.76 29.13 1.40
C GLU A 250 4.12 28.66 0.86
N LEU A 251 4.83 27.81 1.59
CA LEU A 251 6.10 27.23 1.12
C LEU A 251 5.90 26.35 -0.12
N ILE A 252 4.78 25.66 -0.21
CA ILE A 252 4.39 24.86 -1.39
C ILE A 252 4.03 25.78 -2.55
N ASP A 253 3.17 26.77 -2.32
CA ASP A 253 2.70 27.70 -3.36
C ASP A 253 3.85 28.52 -3.95
N ASN A 254 4.84 28.87 -3.12
CA ASN A 254 6.07 29.53 -3.56
C ASN A 254 7.13 28.57 -4.13
N GLY A 255 6.86 27.26 -4.14
CA GLY A 255 7.73 26.24 -4.72
C GLY A 255 9.02 25.97 -3.93
N PHE A 256 9.04 26.28 -2.63
CA PHE A 256 10.14 25.93 -1.71
C PHE A 256 10.04 24.49 -1.19
N ILE A 257 8.81 23.97 -1.10
CA ILE A 257 8.52 22.57 -0.76
C ILE A 257 7.69 21.96 -1.88
N GLN A 258 7.98 20.72 -2.23
CA GLN A 258 7.13 19.89 -3.08
C GLN A 258 6.63 18.68 -2.28
N TYR A 259 5.62 17.99 -2.80
CA TYR A 259 5.03 16.83 -2.15
C TYR A 259 4.59 15.76 -3.14
N GLU A 260 4.61 14.51 -2.68
CA GLU A 260 4.11 13.35 -3.42
C GLU A 260 3.19 12.52 -2.51
N PRO A 261 2.17 11.82 -3.05
CA PRO A 261 1.34 10.92 -2.25
C PRO A 261 2.18 9.82 -1.62
N LEU A 262 1.92 9.50 -0.36
CA LEU A 262 2.52 8.35 0.29
C LEU A 262 1.87 7.07 -0.28
N VAL A 263 2.67 6.12 -0.75
CA VAL A 263 2.15 4.88 -1.34
C VAL A 263 1.48 4.02 -0.26
N TYR A 264 0.34 3.39 -0.59
CA TYR A 264 -0.36 2.45 0.27
C TYR A 264 0.34 1.08 0.27
N GLU A 265 0.79 0.66 1.45
CA GLU A 265 1.55 -0.58 1.69
C GLU A 265 0.71 -1.73 2.28
N ASP A 266 -0.55 -1.46 2.63
CA ASP A 266 -1.45 -2.48 3.20
C ASP A 266 -2.35 -3.12 2.12
N PHE A 267 -3.47 -3.70 2.54
CA PHE A 267 -4.42 -4.42 1.69
C PHE A 267 -5.80 -3.77 1.70
N LEU A 268 -6.63 -4.08 0.71
CA LEU A 268 -8.03 -3.66 0.72
C LEU A 268 -8.77 -4.25 1.94
N PRO A 269 -9.75 -3.52 2.52
CA PRO A 269 -10.61 -4.07 3.56
C PRO A 269 -11.45 -5.23 3.02
N VAL A 270 -11.97 -6.08 3.91
CA VAL A 270 -12.80 -7.25 3.55
C VAL A 270 -14.02 -6.89 2.68
N SER A 271 -14.58 -5.69 2.86
CA SER A 271 -15.69 -5.15 2.06
C SER A 271 -15.34 -4.92 0.59
N ALA A 272 -14.05 -4.74 0.28
CA ALA A 272 -13.52 -4.45 -1.05
C ALA A 272 -12.71 -5.62 -1.64
N ALA A 273 -12.26 -6.57 -0.80
CA ALA A 273 -11.43 -7.71 -1.18
C ALA A 273 -12.28 -8.95 -1.53
N GLY A 274 -12.84 -8.97 -2.73
CA GLY A 274 -13.57 -10.11 -3.32
C GLY A 274 -12.70 -11.37 -3.53
N ILE A 275 -11.37 -11.26 -3.54
CA ILE A 275 -10.44 -12.40 -3.67
C ILE A 275 -10.64 -13.35 -2.50
N PHE A 276 -10.80 -12.84 -1.28
CA PHE A 276 -11.13 -13.67 -0.11
C PHE A 276 -12.48 -14.35 -0.31
N GLN A 277 -13.51 -13.65 -0.80
CA GLN A 277 -14.82 -14.25 -1.06
C GLN A 277 -14.75 -15.36 -2.12
N SER A 278 -13.92 -15.20 -3.15
CA SER A 278 -13.74 -16.23 -4.18
C SER A 278 -12.94 -17.45 -3.71
N ASN A 279 -12.01 -17.25 -2.78
CA ASN A 279 -11.33 -18.33 -2.06
C ASN A 279 -12.25 -19.02 -1.03
N LEU A 280 -13.32 -18.31 -0.60
CA LEU A 280 -14.33 -18.80 0.33
C LEU A 280 -15.51 -19.56 -0.33
N GLY A 281 -15.57 -19.60 -1.66
CA GLY A 281 -16.62 -20.29 -2.43
C GLY A 281 -17.94 -19.51 -2.54
N GLU A 282 -18.80 -19.89 -3.50
CA GLU A 282 -20.02 -19.15 -3.89
C GLU A 282 -21.05 -18.95 -2.76
N LYS A 283 -20.96 -19.70 -1.65
CA LYS A 283 -21.91 -19.65 -0.53
C LYS A 283 -21.51 -18.68 0.60
N GLY A 284 -20.38 -17.97 0.48
CA GLY A 284 -19.86 -17.07 1.51
C GLY A 284 -20.48 -15.66 1.57
N GLN A 285 -21.74 -15.49 1.13
CA GLN A 285 -22.43 -14.19 1.20
C GLN A 285 -23.02 -13.96 2.59
N SER A 286 -22.16 -13.78 3.59
CA SER A 286 -22.55 -13.19 4.86
C SER A 286 -22.05 -11.76 4.90
N HIS A 287 -22.96 -10.79 5.04
CA HIS A 287 -22.62 -9.45 5.51
C HIS A 287 -21.72 -9.58 6.74
N PHE A 288 -20.47 -9.10 6.67
CA PHE A 288 -19.52 -9.11 7.78
C PHE A 288 -19.91 -8.04 8.82
N THR A 289 -21.06 -8.22 9.46
CA THR A 289 -21.50 -7.48 10.64
C THR A 289 -21.06 -8.21 11.92
N GLY A 290 -19.80 -8.66 11.94
CA GLY A 290 -19.21 -9.38 13.06
C GLY A 290 -18.52 -8.47 14.07
N HIS A 291 -18.51 -8.87 15.33
CA HIS A 291 -17.63 -8.28 16.35
C HIS A 291 -16.17 -8.52 15.93
N SER A 292 -15.30 -7.52 16.13
CA SER A 292 -13.88 -7.67 15.80
C SER A 292 -13.23 -8.76 16.66
N ASN A 293 -12.72 -9.81 16.02
CA ASN A 293 -11.93 -10.87 16.68
C ASN A 293 -10.46 -10.44 16.89
N LYS A 294 -10.16 -9.13 16.85
CA LYS A 294 -8.80 -8.59 16.98
C LYS A 294 -8.12 -9.01 18.30
N ALA A 295 -8.88 -9.09 19.39
CA ALA A 295 -8.33 -9.49 20.69
C ALA A 295 -7.82 -10.94 20.67
N ASP A 296 -8.60 -11.88 20.11
CA ASP A 296 -8.20 -13.27 19.98
C ASP A 296 -7.01 -13.41 19.02
N PHE A 297 -7.04 -12.72 17.87
CA PHE A 297 -5.94 -12.72 16.92
C PHE A 297 -4.62 -12.23 17.53
N GLN A 298 -4.64 -11.11 18.26
CA GLN A 298 -3.44 -10.58 18.92
C GLN A 298 -2.96 -11.47 20.07
N ARG A 299 -3.86 -12.14 20.78
CA ARG A 299 -3.48 -13.13 21.80
C ARG A 299 -2.70 -14.28 21.16
N ASP A 300 -3.21 -14.82 20.06
CA ASP A 300 -2.60 -15.98 19.41
C ASP A 300 -1.32 -15.59 18.63
N LEU A 301 -1.24 -14.34 18.14
CA LEU A 301 -0.03 -13.75 17.57
C LEU A 301 1.05 -13.44 18.62
N GLY A 302 0.66 -13.23 19.89
CA GLY A 302 1.54 -12.90 21.00
C GLY A 302 1.94 -11.42 21.11
N ILE A 303 1.43 -10.55 20.22
CA ILE A 303 1.67 -9.11 20.21
C ILE A 303 0.47 -8.36 19.62
N ALA A 304 0.33 -7.07 19.97
CA ALA A 304 -0.61 -6.19 19.30
C ALA A 304 -0.22 -5.94 17.83
N VAL A 305 -1.22 -5.88 16.94
CA VAL A 305 -0.97 -5.44 15.56
C VAL A 305 -0.76 -3.94 15.53
N ILE A 306 0.09 -3.49 14.63
CA ILE A 306 0.38 -2.07 14.44
C ILE A 306 -0.82 -1.40 13.74
N ASP A 307 -1.11 -0.16 14.12
CA ASP A 307 -2.07 0.70 13.42
C ASP A 307 -1.38 1.37 12.23
N GLU A 308 -1.77 0.98 11.03
CA GLU A 308 -1.18 1.47 9.77
C GLU A 308 -1.35 2.98 9.60
N LEU A 309 -2.46 3.55 10.06
CA LEU A 309 -2.74 4.98 9.93
C LEU A 309 -1.75 5.81 10.75
N GLN A 310 -1.35 5.30 11.92
CA GLN A 310 -0.31 5.95 12.74
C GLN A 310 1.06 5.90 12.06
N LEU A 311 1.40 4.81 11.35
CA LEU A 311 2.66 4.72 10.61
C LEU A 311 2.71 5.71 9.44
N TYR A 312 1.60 5.84 8.70
CA TYR A 312 1.50 6.81 7.62
C TYR A 312 1.55 8.26 8.13
N GLU A 313 0.83 8.56 9.21
CA GLU A 313 0.87 9.87 9.86
C GLU A 313 2.28 10.21 10.36
N ALA A 314 2.93 9.27 11.05
CA ALA A 314 4.30 9.46 11.51
C ALA A 314 5.28 9.66 10.34
N THR A 315 5.07 8.98 9.21
CA THR A 315 5.92 9.16 8.02
C THR A 315 5.73 10.52 7.37
N GLN A 316 4.48 10.99 7.26
CA GLN A 316 4.18 12.35 6.81
C GLN A 316 4.82 13.38 7.73
N GLN A 317 4.62 13.27 9.04
CA GLN A 317 5.19 14.19 10.04
C GLN A 317 6.72 14.22 10.00
N ARG A 318 7.38 13.06 9.87
CA ARG A 318 8.84 12.99 9.68
C ARG A 318 9.29 13.76 8.45
N SER A 319 8.61 13.59 7.31
CA SER A 319 8.99 14.32 6.09
C SER A 319 8.82 15.83 6.20
N VAL A 320 7.79 16.30 6.91
CA VAL A 320 7.62 17.73 7.21
C VAL A 320 8.73 18.22 8.12
N ALA A 321 9.09 17.47 9.17
CA ALA A 321 10.17 17.83 10.07
C ALA A 321 11.54 17.84 9.35
N GLU A 322 11.78 16.90 8.42
CA GLU A 322 12.96 16.86 7.57
C GLU A 322 13.03 18.09 6.65
N CYS A 323 11.91 18.50 6.04
CA CYS A 323 11.83 19.77 5.29
C CYS A 323 12.12 20.98 6.16
N ALA A 324 11.51 21.07 7.35
CA ALA A 324 11.74 22.18 8.27
C ALA A 324 13.23 22.28 8.64
N ALA A 325 13.86 21.15 8.98
CA ALA A 325 15.28 21.10 9.30
C ALA A 325 16.16 21.50 8.09
N ALA A 326 15.85 21.01 6.89
CA ALA A 326 16.59 21.33 5.67
C ALA A 326 16.48 22.80 5.26
N LEU A 327 15.32 23.42 5.51
CA LEU A 327 15.04 24.83 5.23
C LEU A 327 15.30 25.75 6.44
N LYS A 328 15.84 25.20 7.54
CA LYS A 328 16.16 25.92 8.79
C LYS A 328 14.97 26.66 9.41
N LEU A 329 13.79 26.09 9.29
CA LEU A 329 12.55 26.62 9.84
C LEU A 329 12.39 26.18 11.30
N THR A 330 11.94 27.07 12.18
CA THR A 330 11.77 26.77 13.60
C THR A 330 10.60 25.82 13.85
N LEU A 331 9.48 25.96 13.14
CA LEU A 331 8.30 25.08 13.20
C LEU A 331 7.45 25.21 11.93
N LEU A 332 7.03 24.08 11.34
CA LEU A 332 5.98 24.05 10.31
C LEU A 332 4.66 23.63 10.96
N SER A 333 3.71 24.55 11.11
CA SER A 333 2.33 24.20 11.50
C SER A 333 1.58 23.59 10.31
N GLN A 334 0.90 22.45 10.54
CA GLN A 334 0.03 21.73 9.58
C GLN A 334 -1.42 22.22 9.54
#